data_AF-A0A5Z1S889-F1
#
_entry.id   AF-A0A5Z1S889-F1
#
_cell.length_a   1.000
_cell.length_b   1.000
_cell.length_c   1.000
_cell.angle_alpha   90.00
_cell.angle_beta   90.00
_cell.angle_gamma   90.00
#
_symmetry.space_group_name_H-M   'P 1'
#
loop_
_entity.id
_entity.type
_entity.pdbx_description
1 polymer ?
#
loop_
_entity_poly.entity_id
_entity_poly.type
_entity_poly.pdbx_seq_one_letter_code
_entity_poly.pdbx_strand_id
1 'polypeptide(L)' 'LQFSYLDENKHRDKALQMGLELLKACDYIYLSKHKDAKYSQGMQEELALAKKLGIKELVLELPLQ' A
#
# COMPACT_ATOMS: atom_id res chain seq x y z
N LEU A 1 5.12 0.98 14.74
CA LEU A 1 4.63 -0.29 14.13
C LEU A 1 5.84 -1.06 13.63
N GLN A 2 6.14 -2.21 14.23
CA GLN A 2 7.32 -3.01 13.90
C GLN A 2 6.90 -4.13 12.93
N PHE A 3 7.14 -3.92 11.64
CA PHE A 3 6.78 -4.87 10.56
C PHE A 3 7.83 -5.99 10.36
N SER A 4 8.92 -5.98 11.13
CA SER A 4 10.10 -6.84 10.94
C SER A 4 9.90 -8.34 11.21
N TYR A 5 8.68 -8.78 11.55
CA TYR A 5 8.35 -10.19 11.81
C TYR A 5 7.46 -10.81 10.71
N LEU A 6 7.05 -10.04 9.70
CA LEU A 6 6.16 -10.50 8.65
C LEU A 6 6.93 -11.29 7.60
N ASP A 7 7.00 -12.61 7.77
CA ASP A 7 7.32 -13.55 6.69
C ASP A 7 6.28 -13.44 5.57
N GLU A 8 6.72 -13.08 4.36
CA GLU A 8 5.90 -12.85 3.16
C GLU A 8 5.01 -14.05 2.82
N ASN A 9 5.48 -15.27 3.08
CA ASN A 9 4.76 -16.50 2.75
C ASN A 9 3.77 -16.95 3.83
N LYS A 10 3.87 -16.41 5.05
CA LYS A 10 3.06 -16.86 6.21
C LYS A 10 2.11 -15.81 6.73
N HIS A 11 2.37 -14.53 6.46
CA HIS A 11 1.66 -13.42 7.08
C HIS A 11 1.12 -12.41 6.08
N ARG A 12 0.97 -12.79 4.80
CA ARG A 12 0.46 -11.91 3.75
C ARG A 12 -0.88 -11.26 4.12
N ASP A 13 -1.84 -12.04 4.58
CA ASP A 13 -3.16 -11.54 4.96
C ASP A 13 -3.10 -10.58 6.16
N LYS A 14 -2.22 -10.87 7.12
CA LYS A 14 -2.01 -10.02 8.30
C LYS A 14 -1.31 -8.71 7.92
N ALA A 15 -0.33 -8.76 7.02
CA ALA A 15 0.34 -7.58 6.49
C ALA A 15 -0.65 -6.67 5.75
N LEU A 16 -1.50 -7.26 4.91
CA LEU A 16 -2.57 -6.55 4.22
C LEU A 16 -3.55 -5.90 5.20
N GLN A 17 -4.03 -6.64 6.20
CA GLN A 17 -4.93 -6.09 7.22
C GLN A 17 -4.31 -4.88 7.94
N MET A 18 -3.04 -4.97 8.33
CA MET A 18 -2.32 -3.87 8.96
C MET A 18 -2.15 -2.66 8.00
N GLY A 19 -1.89 -2.91 6.72
CA GLY A 19 -1.83 -1.86 5.70
C GLY A 19 -3.17 -1.12 5.53
N LEU A 20 -4.28 -1.86 5.47
CA LEU A 20 -5.62 -1.29 5.38
C LEU A 20 -6.02 -0.51 6.63
N GLU A 21 -5.61 -0.96 7.83
CA GLU A 21 -5.84 -0.22 9.07
C GLU A 21 -5.04 1.07 9.12
N LEU A 22 -3.76 1.03 8.71
CA LEU A 22 -2.93 2.21 8.60
C LEU A 22 -3.53 3.23 7.62
N LEU A 23 -4.00 2.75 6.46
CA LEU A 23 -4.56 3.59 5.41
C LEU A 23 -5.75 4.43 5.91
N LYS A 24 -6.57 3.90 6.84
CA LYS A 24 -7.68 4.65 7.44
C LYS A 24 -7.24 5.87 8.25
N ALA A 25 -5.97 5.93 8.68
CA ALA A 25 -5.40 7.05 9.42
C ALA A 25 -4.60 8.02 8.52
N CYS A 26 -4.52 7.76 7.21
CA CYS A 26 -3.73 8.56 6.28
C CYS A 26 -4.62 9.48 5.44
N ASP A 27 -4.13 10.69 5.15
CA ASP A 27 -4.78 11.64 4.24
C ASP A 27 -4.32 11.46 2.77
N TYR A 28 -3.18 10.80 2.57
CA TYR A 28 -2.55 10.59 1.27
C TYR A 28 -2.03 9.16 1.11
N ILE A 29 -2.00 8.68 -0.13
CA ILE A 29 -1.34 7.43 -0.52
C ILE A 29 -0.32 7.70 -1.62
N TYR A 30 0.87 7.13 -1.49
CA TYR A 30 1.91 7.21 -2.53
C TYR A 30 1.96 5.90 -3.32
N LEU A 31 1.90 6.00 -4.64
CA LEU A 31 2.06 4.85 -5.53
C LEU A 31 3.42 4.86 -6.22
N SER A 32 4.06 3.70 -6.26
CA SER A 32 5.25 3.47 -7.08
C SER A 32 4.89 3.40 -8.56
N LYS A 33 5.70 4.02 -9.42
CA LYS A 33 5.60 3.91 -10.88
C LYS A 33 6.14 2.58 -11.44
N HIS A 34 6.64 1.69 -10.58
CA HIS A 34 7.21 0.42 -11.03
C HIS A 34 6.16 -0.43 -11.76
N LYS A 35 6.51 -1.05 -12.89
CA LYS A 35 5.57 -1.84 -13.71
C LYS A 35 4.84 -2.93 -12.91
N ASP A 36 5.53 -3.56 -11.96
CA ASP A 36 4.99 -4.65 -11.16
C ASP A 36 4.04 -4.17 -10.06
N ALA A 37 4.11 -2.87 -9.70
CA ALA A 37 3.18 -2.23 -8.78
C ALA A 37 1.73 -2.34 -9.29
N LYS A 38 1.54 -2.23 -10.61
CA LYS A 38 0.23 -2.29 -11.26
C LYS A 38 -0.44 -3.67 -11.14
N TYR A 39 0.36 -4.74 -11.04
CA TYR A 39 -0.11 -6.12 -10.98
C TYR A 39 -0.17 -6.67 -9.56
N SER A 40 0.25 -5.89 -8.56
CA SER A 40 0.17 -6.30 -7.16
C SER A 40 -1.28 -6.25 -6.67
N GLN A 41 -1.82 -7.43 -6.35
CA GLN A 41 -3.16 -7.55 -5.78
C GLN A 41 -3.32 -6.74 -4.48
N GLY A 42 -2.32 -6.77 -3.59
CA GLY A 42 -2.36 -6.02 -2.33
C GLY A 42 -2.49 -4.52 -2.56
N MET A 43 -1.72 -3.98 -3.51
CA MET A 43 -1.79 -2.56 -3.84
C MET A 43 -3.11 -2.17 -4.50
N GLN A 44 -3.71 -3.06 -5.29
CA GLN A 44 -5.04 -2.81 -5.86
C GLN A 44 -6.12 -2.74 -4.77
N GLU A 45 -6.03 -3.59 -3.75
CA GLU A 45 -6.95 -3.58 -2.61
C GLU A 45 -6.79 -2.33 -1.74
N GLU A 46 -5.54 -1.94 -1.45
CA GLU A 46 -5.24 -0.68 -0.76
C GLU A 46 -5.74 0.54 -1.55
N LEU A 47 -5.53 0.57 -2.87
CA LEU A 47 -6.02 1.64 -3.73
C LEU A 47 -7.55 1.72 -3.77
N ALA A 48 -8.23 0.58 -3.80
CA ALA A 48 -9.69 0.53 -3.77
C ALA A 48 -10.23 1.10 -2.45
N LEU A 49 -9.60 0.76 -1.32
CA LEU A 49 -9.96 1.32 -0.02
C LEU A 49 -9.66 2.83 0.04
N ALA A 50 -8.50 3.28 -0.44
CA ALA A 50 -8.15 4.70 -0.50
C ALA A 50 -9.19 5.52 -1.25
N LYS A 51 -9.63 5.03 -2.43
CA LYS A 51 -10.70 5.66 -3.22
C LYS A 51 -12.02 5.74 -2.46
N LYS A 52 -12.39 4.67 -1.74
CA LYS A 52 -13.62 4.65 -0.93
C LYS A 52 -13.58 5.65 0.22
N LEU A 53 -12.40 5.86 0.81
CA LEU A 53 -12.19 6.78 1.93
C LEU A 53 -11.96 8.24 1.47
N GLY A 54 -11.83 8.49 0.16
CA GLY A 54 -11.53 9.82 -0.37
C GLY A 54 -10.08 10.27 -0.14
N ILE A 55 -9.17 9.32 0.12
CA ILE A 55 -7.75 9.58 0.33
C ILE A 55 -7.12 10.00 -1.00
N LYS A 56 -6.32 11.08 -0.98
CA LYS A 56 -5.74 11.64 -2.19
C LYS A 56 -4.52 10.84 -2.63
N GLU A 57 -4.56 10.39 -3.89
CA GLU A 57 -3.44 9.69 -4.53
C GLU A 57 -2.34 10.70 -4.91
N LEU A 58 -1.11 10.40 -4.49
CA LEU A 58 0.09 11.14 -4.85
C LEU A 58 1.07 10.22 -5.58
N VAL A 59 1.75 10.79 -6.57
CA VAL A 59 2.75 10.07 -7.35
C VAL A 59 4.12 10.37 -6.76
N LEU A 60 4.83 9.33 -6.32
CA LEU A 60 6.21 9.48 -5.87
C LEU A 60 7.14 9.40 -7.09
N GLU A 61 7.76 10.52 -7.44
CA GLU A 61 8.84 10.55 -8.44
C GLU A 61 10.17 10.40 -7.71
N LEU A 62 10.69 9.17 -7.62
CA LEU A 62 12.05 8.96 -7.15
C LEU A 62 13.01 9.30 -8.31
N PRO A 63 14.07 10.10 -8.07
CA PRO A 63 15.09 10.30 -9.09
C PRO A 63 15.74 8.95 -9.41
N LEU A 64 15.77 8.60 -10.70
CA LEU A 64 16.56 7.47 -11.21
C LEU A 64 18.04 7.75 -10.89
N GLN A 65 18.63 6.95 -10.00
CA GLN A 65 20.09 6.88 -9.80
C GLN A 65 20.68 5.89 -10.80
#